data_AF-A0A838HZH9-F1
#
_entry.id   AF-A0A838HZH9-F1
#
_cell.length_a   1.000
_cell.length_b   1.000
_cell.length_c   1.000
_cell.angle_alpha   90.00
_cell.angle_beta   90.00
_cell.angle_gamma   90.00
#
_symmetry.space_group_name_H-M   'P 1'
#
loop_
_entity.id
_entity.type
_entity.pdbx_description
1 polymer ?
#
loop_
_entity_poly.entity_id
_entity_poly.type
_entity_poly.pdbx_seq_one_letter_code
_entity_poly.pdbx_strand_id
1 'polypeptide(L)'
;MANSSAETAVREYLVALKDPSALRDDSTLTDLRTQLDEATDTISRLELRQRIMDVESPSLQRYEEAFVTHAKAWADERQITVKAFAAEGVQPSVLRRAGFAVAGRARGTGRSSSRTGPARTRVTTQEVRSGIGKKPFTVKQLQESSGASPAVVRKVVQDELAEGRLTEAGKDPDHRGPGRAPVLYKRAG
;
A
#
# COMPACT_ATOMS: atom_id res chain seq x y z
N MET A 1 -22.90 -8.46 18.33
CA MET A 1 -23.68 -7.80 17.25
C MET A 1 -22.81 -7.05 16.22
N ALA A 2 -21.51 -6.77 16.48
CA ALA A 2 -20.64 -6.10 15.51
C ALA A 2 -20.36 -6.89 14.22
N ASN A 3 -20.31 -8.24 14.27
CA ASN A 3 -20.06 -9.07 13.09
C ASN A 3 -21.14 -8.97 12.01
N SER A 4 -22.40 -8.76 12.39
CA SER A 4 -23.49 -8.58 11.43
C SER A 4 -23.29 -7.30 10.62
N SER A 5 -22.91 -6.18 11.26
CA SER A 5 -22.66 -4.93 10.55
C SER A 5 -21.45 -5.00 9.61
N ALA A 6 -20.37 -5.67 10.03
CA ALA A 6 -19.17 -5.84 9.22
C ALA A 6 -19.41 -6.77 8.02
N GLU A 7 -20.14 -7.87 8.24
CA GLU A 7 -20.55 -8.78 7.18
C GLU A 7 -21.50 -8.12 6.19
N THR A 8 -22.47 -7.33 6.66
CA THR A 8 -23.37 -6.55 5.81
C THR A 8 -22.58 -5.59 4.93
N ALA A 9 -21.66 -4.81 5.50
CA ALA A 9 -20.83 -3.87 4.75
C ALA A 9 -19.98 -4.57 3.66
N VAL A 10 -19.41 -5.73 3.97
CA VAL A 10 -18.64 -6.51 2.98
C VAL A 10 -19.56 -7.08 1.90
N ARG A 11 -20.71 -7.64 2.27
CA ARG A 11 -21.68 -8.21 1.33
C ARG A 11 -22.23 -7.14 0.39
N GLU A 12 -22.71 -6.03 0.93
CA GLU A 12 -23.25 -4.92 0.14
C GLU A 12 -22.21 -4.39 -0.84
N TYR A 13 -20.97 -4.17 -0.41
CA TYR A 13 -19.94 -3.70 -1.34
C TYR A 13 -19.61 -4.71 -2.46
N LEU A 14 -19.58 -6.02 -2.15
CA LEU A 14 -19.37 -7.06 -3.17
C LEU A 14 -20.58 -7.19 -4.12
N VAL A 15 -21.80 -6.97 -3.64
CA VAL A 15 -23.00 -6.91 -4.48
C VAL A 15 -22.93 -5.67 -5.37
N ALA A 16 -22.66 -4.49 -4.81
CA ALA A 16 -22.53 -3.23 -5.53
C ALA A 16 -21.45 -3.28 -6.62
N LEU A 17 -20.36 -4.03 -6.40
CA LEU A 17 -19.30 -4.24 -7.39
C LEU A 17 -19.78 -5.01 -8.63
N LYS A 18 -20.72 -5.95 -8.46
CA LYS A 18 -21.25 -6.78 -9.55
C LYS A 18 -22.48 -6.13 -10.19
N ASP A 19 -23.37 -5.62 -9.35
CA ASP A 19 -24.61 -4.95 -9.72
C ASP A 19 -24.99 -3.89 -8.67
N PRO A 20 -24.68 -2.60 -8.91
CA PRO A 20 -25.09 -1.51 -8.03
C PRO A 20 -26.61 -1.37 -7.89
N SER A 21 -27.36 -1.78 -8.91
CA SER A 21 -28.82 -1.64 -8.92
C SER A 21 -29.51 -2.64 -7.99
N ALA A 22 -28.85 -3.74 -7.64
CA ALA A 22 -29.35 -4.72 -6.66
C ALA A 22 -29.45 -4.16 -5.24
N LEU A 23 -28.82 -3.01 -4.94
CA LEU A 23 -28.92 -2.32 -3.65
C LEU A 23 -29.82 -1.07 -3.71
N ARG A 24 -30.52 -0.87 -4.82
CA ARG A 24 -31.53 0.18 -4.96
C ARG A 24 -32.64 -0.01 -3.93
N ASP A 25 -33.03 1.09 -3.31
CA ASP A 25 -34.18 1.11 -2.41
C ASP A 25 -35.46 1.42 -3.21
N ASP A 26 -36.15 0.37 -3.63
CA ASP A 26 -37.38 0.47 -4.43
C ASP A 26 -38.53 1.17 -3.68
N SER A 27 -38.56 1.11 -2.34
CA SER A 27 -39.55 1.82 -1.54
C SER A 27 -39.36 3.32 -1.61
N THR A 28 -38.13 3.80 -1.35
CA THR A 28 -37.83 5.24 -1.43
C THR A 28 -38.01 5.79 -2.84
N LEU A 29 -37.70 5.00 -3.86
CA LEU A 29 -37.95 5.37 -5.24
C LEU A 29 -39.45 5.55 -5.51
N THR A 30 -40.28 4.63 -5.05
CA THR A 30 -41.73 4.69 -5.23
C THR A 30 -42.31 5.93 -4.54
N ASP A 31 -41.83 6.25 -3.35
CA ASP A 31 -42.20 7.45 -2.60
C ASP A 31 -41.78 8.73 -3.34
N LEU A 32 -40.54 8.78 -3.85
CA LEU A 32 -40.03 9.93 -4.61
C LEU A 32 -40.77 10.15 -5.92
N ARG A 33 -41.19 9.06 -6.61
CA ARG A 33 -42.01 9.14 -7.82
C ARG A 33 -43.40 9.70 -7.52
N THR A 34 -44.01 9.25 -6.42
CA THR A 34 -45.30 9.80 -5.95
C THR A 34 -45.19 11.29 -5.64
N GLN A 35 -44.15 11.70 -4.90
CA GLN A 35 -43.88 13.11 -4.61
C GLN A 35 -43.65 13.94 -5.89
N LEU A 36 -43.02 13.37 -6.92
CA LEU A 36 -42.78 14.06 -8.19
C LEU A 36 -44.08 14.31 -8.97
N ASP A 37 -45.02 13.38 -8.91
CA ASP A 37 -46.33 13.51 -9.57
C ASP A 37 -47.21 14.56 -8.86
N GLU A 38 -47.13 14.63 -7.53
CA GLU A 38 -47.82 15.63 -6.71
C GLU A 38 -47.17 17.02 -6.75
N ALA A 39 -45.88 17.10 -7.05
CA ALA A 39 -45.13 18.36 -7.08
C ALA A 39 -45.58 19.26 -8.25
N THR A 40 -46.09 20.44 -7.91
CA THR A 40 -46.51 21.49 -8.84
C THR A 40 -45.40 22.51 -9.12
N ASP A 41 -44.48 22.71 -8.18
CA ASP A 41 -43.36 23.62 -8.34
C ASP A 41 -42.24 23.06 -9.24
N THR A 42 -41.77 23.87 -10.18
CA THR A 42 -40.80 23.46 -11.19
C THR A 42 -39.42 23.12 -10.60
N ILE A 43 -38.99 23.84 -9.55
CA ILE A 43 -37.70 23.59 -8.90
C ILE A 43 -37.78 22.32 -8.06
N SER A 44 -38.86 22.15 -7.30
CA SER A 44 -39.13 20.96 -6.50
C SER A 44 -39.17 19.69 -7.37
N ARG A 45 -39.79 19.76 -8.56
CA ARG A 45 -39.77 18.66 -9.54
C ARG A 45 -38.36 18.35 -10.05
N LEU A 46 -37.51 19.36 -10.24
CA LEU A 46 -36.12 19.15 -10.67
C LEU A 46 -35.30 18.45 -9.58
N GLU A 47 -35.43 18.88 -8.33
CA GLU A 47 -34.75 18.26 -7.19
C GLU A 47 -35.20 16.81 -6.97
N LEU A 48 -36.50 16.54 -7.06
CA LEU A 48 -37.04 15.18 -6.95
C LEU A 48 -36.54 14.28 -8.07
N ARG A 49 -36.44 14.79 -9.30
CA ARG A 49 -35.83 14.05 -10.42
C ARG A 49 -34.36 13.72 -10.16
N GLN A 50 -33.57 14.67 -9.64
CA GLN A 50 -32.18 14.40 -9.28
C GLN A 50 -32.09 13.29 -8.22
N ARG A 51 -32.92 13.36 -7.17
CA ARG A 51 -32.95 12.33 -6.12
C ARG A 51 -33.35 10.95 -6.66
N ILE A 52 -34.31 10.89 -7.58
CA ILE A 52 -34.67 9.64 -8.25
C ILE A 52 -33.45 9.08 -8.97
N MET A 53 -32.73 9.88 -9.76
CA MET A 53 -31.52 9.42 -10.47
C MET A 53 -30.46 8.87 -9.50
N ASP A 54 -30.27 9.51 -8.36
CA ASP A 54 -29.31 9.08 -7.34
C ASP A 54 -29.70 7.75 -6.68
N VAL A 55 -31.01 7.53 -6.46
CA VAL A 55 -31.54 6.26 -5.91
C VAL A 55 -31.53 5.15 -6.96
N GLU A 56 -31.79 5.47 -8.23
CA GLU A 56 -31.76 4.51 -9.34
C GLU A 56 -30.36 3.97 -9.61
N SER A 57 -29.34 4.79 -9.39
CA SER A 57 -27.93 4.43 -9.55
C SER A 57 -27.15 4.70 -8.26
N PRO A 58 -27.28 3.83 -7.23
CA PRO A 58 -26.55 4.00 -5.99
C PRO A 58 -25.04 4.07 -6.24
N SER A 59 -24.40 5.12 -5.74
CA SER A 59 -22.96 5.28 -5.92
C SER A 59 -22.17 4.20 -5.15
N LEU A 60 -21.22 3.55 -5.83
CA LEU A 60 -20.33 2.55 -5.22
C LEU A 60 -19.53 3.12 -4.04
N GLN A 61 -19.23 4.43 -4.06
CA GLN A 61 -18.47 5.12 -3.03
C GLN A 61 -19.10 4.99 -1.63
N ARG A 62 -20.43 5.03 -1.53
CA ARG A 62 -21.13 4.89 -0.24
C ARG A 62 -20.84 3.54 0.42
N TYR A 63 -20.82 2.47 -0.37
CA TYR A 63 -20.55 1.11 0.12
C TYR A 63 -19.04 0.87 0.32
N GLU A 64 -18.19 1.56 -0.45
CA GLU A 64 -16.74 1.48 -0.32
C GLU A 64 -16.26 1.96 1.06
N GLU A 65 -16.82 3.04 1.61
CA GLU A 65 -16.43 3.57 2.93
C GLU A 65 -16.77 2.61 4.06
N ALA A 66 -17.96 2.01 4.02
CA ALA A 66 -18.38 0.98 4.97
C ALA A 66 -17.48 -0.26 4.86
N PHE A 67 -17.17 -0.69 3.63
CA PHE A 67 -16.23 -1.78 3.38
C PHE A 67 -14.84 -1.46 3.96
N VAL A 68 -14.27 -0.29 3.66
CA VAL A 68 -12.95 0.12 4.14
C VAL A 68 -12.87 0.11 5.67
N THR A 69 -13.94 0.50 6.35
CA THR A 69 -14.00 0.55 7.80
C THR A 69 -14.01 -0.84 8.44
N HIS A 70 -14.71 -1.81 7.85
CA HIS A 70 -14.99 -3.09 8.50
C HIS A 70 -14.28 -4.30 7.89
N ALA A 71 -13.86 -4.23 6.62
CA ALA A 71 -13.42 -5.39 5.85
C ALA A 71 -12.20 -6.08 6.43
N LYS A 72 -11.24 -5.33 6.99
CA LYS A 72 -10.02 -5.93 7.55
C LYS A 72 -10.29 -6.77 8.80
N ALA A 73 -11.02 -6.22 9.78
CA ALA A 73 -11.34 -6.94 11.00
C ALA A 73 -12.14 -8.21 10.70
N TRP A 74 -13.11 -8.09 9.78
CA TRP A 74 -13.91 -9.21 9.29
C TRP A 74 -13.09 -10.27 8.57
N ALA A 75 -12.16 -9.86 7.72
CA ALA A 75 -11.30 -10.78 6.98
C ALA A 75 -10.27 -11.48 7.86
N ASP A 76 -9.70 -10.78 8.84
CA ASP A 76 -8.75 -11.34 9.80
C ASP A 76 -9.41 -12.44 10.66
N GLU A 77 -10.66 -12.23 11.10
CA GLU A 77 -11.44 -13.23 11.85
C GLU A 77 -11.76 -14.47 11.00
N ARG A 78 -12.10 -14.28 9.72
CA ARG A 78 -12.48 -15.35 8.80
C ARG A 78 -11.31 -15.97 8.03
N GLN A 79 -10.09 -15.51 8.31
CA GLN A 79 -8.87 -15.90 7.60
C GLN A 79 -8.97 -15.72 6.07
N ILE A 80 -9.72 -14.70 5.62
CA ILE A 80 -9.90 -14.40 4.20
C ILE A 80 -8.71 -13.59 3.71
N THR A 81 -8.08 -14.05 2.64
CA THR A 81 -6.88 -13.42 2.11
C THR A 81 -7.20 -12.25 1.18
N VAL A 82 -6.25 -11.31 1.06
CA VAL A 82 -6.29 -10.21 0.09
C VAL A 82 -6.52 -10.71 -1.35
N LYS A 83 -5.96 -11.89 -1.67
CA LYS A 83 -6.09 -12.52 -2.98
C LYS A 83 -7.54 -12.92 -3.28
N ALA A 84 -8.31 -13.31 -2.26
CA ALA A 84 -9.73 -13.65 -2.41
C ALA A 84 -10.55 -12.41 -2.79
N PHE A 85 -10.35 -11.28 -2.10
CA PHE A 85 -11.02 -10.03 -2.49
C PHE A 85 -10.62 -9.53 -3.87
N ALA A 86 -9.33 -9.65 -4.21
CA ALA A 86 -8.86 -9.28 -5.56
C ALA A 86 -9.50 -10.16 -6.64
N ALA A 87 -9.74 -11.45 -6.37
CA ALA A 87 -10.43 -12.35 -7.28
C ALA A 87 -11.92 -12.00 -7.45
N GLU A 88 -12.57 -11.44 -6.42
CA GLU A 88 -13.92 -10.88 -6.51
C GLU A 88 -13.98 -9.50 -7.19
N GLY A 89 -12.86 -8.97 -7.67
CA GLY A 89 -12.80 -7.70 -8.39
C GLY A 89 -12.61 -6.47 -7.51
N VAL A 90 -12.33 -6.63 -6.21
CA VAL A 90 -12.05 -5.48 -5.33
C VAL A 90 -10.76 -4.79 -5.75
N GLN A 91 -10.83 -3.48 -5.99
CA GLN A 91 -9.69 -2.71 -6.45
C GLN A 91 -8.54 -2.66 -5.42
N PRO A 92 -7.27 -2.74 -5.86
CA PRO A 92 -6.10 -2.66 -4.98
C PRO A 92 -5.98 -1.36 -4.15
N SER A 93 -6.54 -0.25 -4.64
CA SER A 93 -6.66 1.02 -3.91
C SER A 93 -7.55 0.88 -2.68
N VAL A 94 -8.72 0.27 -2.85
CA VAL A 94 -9.72 0.03 -1.78
C VAL A 94 -9.17 -0.93 -0.74
N LEU A 95 -8.50 -2.01 -1.16
CA LEU A 95 -7.87 -2.96 -0.23
C LEU A 95 -6.78 -2.29 0.61
N ARG A 96 -5.97 -1.40 0.03
CA ARG A 96 -4.99 -0.62 0.80
C ARG A 96 -5.65 0.34 1.79
N ARG A 97 -6.72 1.04 1.38
CA ARG A 97 -7.51 1.90 2.27
C ARG A 97 -8.10 1.13 3.44
N ALA A 98 -8.60 -0.09 3.19
CA ALA A 98 -9.10 -1.01 4.20
C ALA A 98 -8.00 -1.57 5.12
N GLY A 99 -6.72 -1.34 4.81
CA GLY A 99 -5.58 -1.76 5.63
C GLY A 99 -5.03 -3.14 5.28
N PHE A 100 -5.40 -3.73 4.14
CA PHE A 100 -4.77 -4.96 3.65
C PHE A 100 -3.36 -4.70 3.11
N ALA A 101 -2.45 -5.65 3.35
CA ALA A 101 -1.10 -5.62 2.79
C ALA A 101 -1.13 -6.01 1.30
N VAL A 102 -1.28 -5.03 0.42
CA VAL A 102 -1.18 -5.23 -1.03
C VAL A 102 0.28 -5.01 -1.45
N ALA A 103 0.86 -5.98 -2.17
CA ALA A 103 2.21 -5.87 -2.71
C ALA A 103 2.25 -4.79 -3.80
N GLY A 104 2.59 -3.55 -3.42
CA GLY A 104 2.63 -2.42 -4.32
C GLY A 104 2.79 -1.09 -3.58
N ARG A 105 4.03 -0.59 -3.57
CA ARG A 105 4.45 0.75 -3.10
C ARG A 105 3.90 1.16 -1.72
N ALA A 106 4.43 0.51 -0.68
CA ALA A 106 4.29 0.99 0.70
C ALA A 106 5.12 2.27 0.87
N ARG A 107 4.46 3.44 0.80
CA ARG A 107 4.91 4.64 1.52
C ARG A 107 4.61 4.40 2.99
N GLY A 108 5.65 4.52 3.82
CA GLY A 108 5.64 4.11 5.20
C GLY A 108 4.60 4.83 6.05
N THR A 109 4.02 4.06 6.98
CA THR A 109 3.73 4.49 8.35
C THR A 109 3.70 3.21 9.16
N GLY A 110 4.63 3.11 10.12
CA GLY A 110 4.89 1.88 10.84
C GLY A 110 3.75 1.51 11.79
N ARG A 111 3.55 0.20 11.95
CA ARG A 111 3.21 -0.37 13.25
C ARG A 111 3.85 -1.74 13.33
N SER A 112 4.87 -1.81 14.19
CA SER A 112 5.57 -3.03 14.57
C SER A 112 4.58 -4.07 15.08
N SER A 113 4.61 -5.26 14.50
CA SER A 113 4.15 -6.47 15.18
C SER A 113 5.19 -7.55 14.91
N SER A 114 5.94 -7.84 15.95
CA SER A 114 6.92 -8.90 16.06
C SER A 114 6.30 -10.26 15.75
N ARG A 115 6.83 -10.95 14.74
CA ARG A 115 6.78 -12.41 14.67
C ARG A 115 8.17 -12.97 14.45
N THR A 116 8.68 -13.55 15.53
CA THR A 116 9.87 -14.39 15.63
C THR A 116 9.70 -15.62 14.75
N GLY A 117 10.34 -15.61 13.60
CA GLY A 117 10.78 -16.81 12.89
C GLY A 117 12.28 -16.64 12.61
N PRO A 118 13.06 -17.73 12.40
CA PRO A 118 14.49 -17.62 12.18
C PRO A 118 14.70 -16.92 10.83
N ALA A 119 14.86 -15.61 10.88
CA ALA A 119 15.14 -14.79 9.74
C ALA A 119 16.53 -15.19 9.25
N ARG A 120 16.62 -15.68 8.01
CA ARG A 120 17.86 -15.49 7.24
C ARG A 120 18.17 -14.00 7.35
N THR A 121 19.28 -13.67 7.98
CA THR A 121 19.72 -12.31 8.30
C THR A 121 19.74 -11.49 7.03
N ARG A 122 18.61 -10.82 6.71
CA ARG A 122 18.52 -9.93 5.57
C ARG A 122 19.18 -8.64 6.03
N VAL A 123 20.45 -8.52 5.68
CA VAL A 123 21.25 -7.34 5.96
C VAL A 123 20.53 -6.12 5.39
N THR A 124 20.09 -5.25 6.28
CA THR A 124 19.40 -4.01 5.98
C THR A 124 20.40 -2.97 5.47
N THR A 125 19.95 -1.99 4.70
CA THR A 125 20.80 -0.88 4.24
C THR A 125 21.43 -0.11 5.40
N GLN A 126 20.76 -0.08 6.55
CA GLN A 126 21.28 0.49 7.79
C GLN A 126 22.47 -0.30 8.35
N GLU A 127 22.42 -1.64 8.32
CA GLU A 127 23.56 -2.49 8.72
C GLU A 127 24.75 -2.33 7.77
N VAL A 128 24.50 -2.16 6.46
CA VAL A 128 25.57 -1.83 5.49
C VAL A 128 26.21 -0.48 5.84
N ARG A 129 25.40 0.54 6.19
CA ARG A 129 25.92 1.85 6.63
C ARG A 129 26.72 1.76 7.93
N SER A 130 26.32 0.93 8.89
CA SER A 130 27.07 0.70 10.13
C SER A 130 28.42 0.01 9.89
N GLY A 131 28.56 -0.74 8.80
CA GLY A 131 29.83 -1.34 8.37
C GLY A 131 30.84 -0.33 7.80
N ILE A 132 30.41 0.91 7.49
CA ILE A 132 31.29 1.96 6.98
C ILE A 132 32.14 2.51 8.14
N GLY A 133 33.35 1.96 8.27
CA GLY A 133 34.35 2.38 9.25
C GLY A 133 35.06 3.69 8.89
N LYS A 134 36.01 4.11 9.74
CA LYS A 134 36.83 5.32 9.53
C LYS A 134 37.94 5.16 8.47
N LYS A 135 38.23 3.93 8.05
CA LYS A 135 39.27 3.63 7.05
C LYS A 135 38.67 3.65 5.64
N PRO A 136 39.44 4.03 4.60
CA PRO A 136 39.01 3.84 3.22
C PRO A 136 38.68 2.37 2.96
N PHE A 137 37.61 2.10 2.23
CA PHE A 137 37.13 0.76 1.94
C PHE A 137 36.77 0.62 0.46
N THR A 138 36.86 -0.61 -0.05
CA THR A 138 36.32 -0.97 -1.37
C THR A 138 34.90 -1.50 -1.24
N VAL A 139 34.13 -1.45 -2.33
CA VAL A 139 32.78 -2.08 -2.39
C VAL A 139 32.82 -3.56 -2.01
N LYS A 140 33.89 -4.28 -2.39
CA LYS A 140 34.08 -5.70 -2.08
C LYS A 140 34.29 -5.93 -0.58
N GLN A 141 35.13 -5.13 0.06
CA GLN A 141 35.34 -5.21 1.51
C GLN A 141 34.07 -4.88 2.29
N LEU A 142 33.31 -3.86 1.85
CA LEU A 142 32.04 -3.53 2.47
C LEU A 142 31.03 -4.68 2.33
N GLN A 143 30.97 -5.32 1.17
CA GLN A 143 30.16 -6.51 0.92
C GLN A 143 30.53 -7.68 1.83
N GLU A 144 31.82 -7.98 1.98
CA GLU A 144 32.33 -9.06 2.84
C GLU A 144 32.04 -8.77 4.31
N SER A 145 32.22 -7.53 4.76
CA SER A 145 31.95 -7.13 6.15
C SER A 145 30.46 -7.08 6.48
N SER A 146 29.61 -6.69 5.53
CA SER A 146 28.19 -6.50 5.78
C SER A 146 27.38 -7.76 5.48
N GLY A 147 27.89 -8.68 4.66
CA GLY A 147 27.13 -9.85 4.18
C GLY A 147 25.98 -9.51 3.23
N ALA A 148 25.93 -8.27 2.74
CA ALA A 148 24.87 -7.80 1.86
C ALA A 148 25.13 -8.15 0.40
N SER A 149 24.07 -8.24 -0.41
CA SER A 149 24.20 -8.48 -1.84
C SER A 149 24.95 -7.33 -2.54
N PRO A 150 25.77 -7.61 -3.58
CA PRO A 150 26.56 -6.60 -4.30
C PRO A 150 25.75 -5.39 -4.79
N ALA A 151 24.51 -5.62 -5.24
CA ALA A 151 23.61 -4.56 -5.70
C ALA A 151 23.18 -3.62 -4.56
N VAL A 152 22.97 -4.14 -3.36
CA VAL A 152 22.59 -3.34 -2.18
C VAL A 152 23.76 -2.48 -1.74
N VAL A 153 24.97 -3.04 -1.70
CA VAL A 153 26.18 -2.30 -1.33
C VAL A 153 26.46 -1.16 -2.32
N ARG A 154 26.38 -1.43 -3.63
CA ARG A 154 26.56 -0.38 -4.65
C ARG A 154 25.55 0.75 -4.52
N LYS A 155 24.28 0.41 -4.28
CA LYS A 155 23.23 1.40 -4.08
C LYS A 155 23.52 2.26 -2.84
N VAL A 156 23.86 1.65 -1.71
CA VAL A 156 24.19 2.39 -0.48
C VAL A 156 25.38 3.32 -0.70
N VAL A 157 26.44 2.86 -1.38
CA VAL A 157 27.60 3.71 -1.69
C VAL A 157 27.20 4.90 -2.59
N GLN A 158 26.35 4.68 -3.60
CA GLN A 158 25.85 5.75 -4.47
C GLN A 158 24.97 6.75 -3.71
N ASP A 159 24.05 6.27 -2.87
CA ASP A 159 23.18 7.11 -2.06
C ASP A 159 24.03 7.97 -1.10
N GLU A 160 25.05 7.41 -0.46
CA GLU A 160 25.93 8.16 0.46
C GLU A 160 26.89 9.14 -0.25
N LEU A 161 27.32 8.83 -1.48
CA LEU A 161 28.05 9.79 -2.33
C LEU A 161 27.13 10.97 -2.73
N ALA A 162 25.89 10.68 -3.10
CA ALA A 162 24.90 11.71 -3.45
C ALA A 162 24.51 12.58 -2.24
N GLU A 163 24.44 12.00 -1.04
CA GLU A 163 24.23 12.71 0.22
C GLU A 163 25.50 13.45 0.70
N GLY A 164 26.63 13.34 -0.01
CA GLY A 164 27.90 14.01 0.34
C GLY A 164 28.59 13.42 1.57
N ARG A 165 28.17 12.24 2.03
CA ARG A 165 28.71 11.56 3.22
C ARG A 165 29.89 10.65 2.91
N LEU A 166 30.04 10.27 1.65
CA LEU A 166 31.22 9.58 1.12
C LEU A 166 31.91 10.46 0.08
N THR A 167 33.22 10.25 -0.08
CA THR A 167 34.01 10.79 -1.19
C THR A 167 34.86 9.68 -1.79
N GLU A 168 35.10 9.76 -3.09
CA GLU A 168 36.03 8.87 -3.78
C GLU A 168 37.46 9.24 -3.40
N ALA A 169 38.17 8.32 -2.75
CA ALA A 169 39.55 8.50 -2.30
C ALA A 169 40.57 8.11 -3.39
N GLY A 170 40.10 7.69 -4.57
CA GLY A 170 40.94 7.26 -5.69
C GLY A 170 40.96 5.73 -5.85
N LYS A 171 41.88 5.24 -6.68
CA LYS A 171 42.10 3.80 -6.87
C LYS A 171 42.99 3.25 -5.75
N ASP A 172 42.76 2.00 -5.39
CA ASP A 172 43.57 1.29 -4.41
C ASP A 172 45.05 1.21 -4.85
N PRO A 173 45.98 1.88 -4.16
CA PRO A 173 47.39 1.92 -4.52
C PRO A 173 48.11 0.59 -4.22
N ASP A 174 47.52 -0.27 -3.37
CA ASP A 174 48.10 -1.54 -2.93
C ASP A 174 47.60 -2.74 -3.76
N HIS A 175 46.85 -2.49 -4.83
CA HIS A 175 46.32 -3.55 -5.69
C HIS A 175 47.42 -4.23 -6.51
N ARG A 176 47.71 -5.50 -6.18
CA ARG A 176 48.67 -6.37 -6.90
C ARG A 176 48.01 -7.57 -7.60
N GLY A 177 46.80 -7.40 -8.11
CA GLY A 177 46.05 -8.47 -8.81
C GLY A 177 45.89 -8.22 -10.31
N PRO A 178 45.50 -9.24 -11.09
CA PRO A 178 45.09 -9.04 -12.48
C PRO A 178 43.75 -8.28 -12.52
N GLY A 179 43.72 -7.18 -13.27
CA GLY A 179 42.50 -6.38 -13.48
C GLY A 179 42.66 -4.90 -13.11
N ARG A 180 41.54 -4.19 -13.08
CA ARG A 180 41.50 -2.76 -12.70
C ARG A 180 41.53 -2.63 -11.19
N ALA A 181 42.41 -1.76 -10.68
CA ALA A 181 42.45 -1.42 -9.26
C ALA A 181 41.08 -0.90 -8.77
N PRO A 182 40.54 -1.45 -7.67
CA PRO A 182 39.23 -1.07 -7.16
C PRO A 182 39.24 0.39 -6.65
N VAL A 183 38.09 1.05 -6.72
CA VAL A 183 37.91 2.40 -6.18
C VAL A 183 37.77 2.31 -4.67
N LEU A 184 38.53 3.14 -3.96
CA LEU A 184 38.44 3.36 -2.53
C LEU A 184 37.46 4.49 -2.23
N TYR A 185 36.57 4.25 -1.29
CA TYR A 185 35.64 5.24 -0.76
C TYR A 185 36.03 5.55 0.68
N LYS A 186 35.94 6.83 1.06
CA LYS A 186 36.15 7.28 2.43
C LYS A 186 34.99 8.14 2.88
N ARG A 187 34.75 8.18 4.19
CA ARG A 187 33.77 9.10 4.79
C ARG A 187 34.19 10.54 4.51
N ALA A 188 33.26 11.37 4.03
CA ALA A 188 33.45 12.81 3.95
C ALA A 188 33.63 13.32 5.39
N GLY A 189 34.77 13.98 5.63
CA GLY A 189 35.11 14.58 6.92
C GLY A 189 34.38 15.89 7.12
#